data_AF-A0A0F3GIM8-F1
#
_entry.id   AF-A0A0F3GIM8-F1
#
_cell.length_a   1.000
_cell.length_b   1.000
_cell.length_c   1.000
_cell.angle_alpha   90.00
_cell.angle_beta   90.00
_cell.angle_gamma   90.00
#
_symmetry.space_group_name_H-M   'P 1'
#
loop_
_entity.id
_entity.type
_entity.pdbx_description
1 polymer ?
#
loop_
_entity_poly.entity_id
_entity_poly.type
_entity_poly.pdbx_seq_one_letter_code
_entity_poly.pdbx_strand_id
1 'polypeptide(L)'
;MPRLTIEELNTIKETYKDPLKGHTKHTITLCGGSGCRAKGSLKVKEAIETQAKTKGDDLVSIHLTGCNGFCAQGPVMRVYPGGILYQGFKEQDAAAIVDEHLLQDKPVEKLLCKDNKDPKGKATIASADDVPFYKLQSQRVLRNRGFIDPDNINEYIAKDGYMALVKAVTQMTPQEVLSTVRDSGLKGRGGGGFPTGLKWAIAASTDGAKKFVICNAGPISRSIVETDPHLIVEGMVIAARAIGATQGYVYVREPDNLFIINRLKTTLARAR
;
A
#
# COMPACT_ATOMS: atom_id res chain seq x y z
N MET A 1 -11.45 -12.88 17.48
CA MET A 1 -10.29 -13.57 16.90
C MET A 1 -9.32 -13.87 18.04
N PRO A 2 -8.64 -15.02 18.06
CA PRO A 2 -7.57 -15.27 19.03
C PRO A 2 -6.46 -14.22 18.83
N ARG A 3 -5.85 -13.76 19.93
CA ARG A 3 -4.74 -12.80 19.89
C ARG A 3 -3.51 -13.49 19.30
N LEU A 4 -2.90 -12.90 18.28
CA LEU A 4 -1.68 -13.43 17.67
C LEU A 4 -0.49 -13.30 18.62
N THR A 5 0.28 -14.37 18.71
CA THR A 5 1.60 -14.43 19.34
C THR A 5 2.69 -13.93 18.40
N ILE A 6 3.89 -13.63 18.94
CA ILE A 6 5.03 -13.21 18.13
C ILE A 6 5.47 -14.33 17.16
N GLU A 7 5.37 -15.59 17.59
CA GLU A 7 5.71 -16.75 16.75
C GLU A 7 4.74 -16.91 15.59
N GLU A 8 3.43 -16.70 15.82
CA GLU A 8 2.43 -16.69 14.76
C GLU A 8 2.67 -15.54 13.76
N LEU A 9 3.08 -14.35 14.22
CA LEU A 9 3.46 -13.25 13.31
C LEU A 9 4.65 -13.63 12.41
N ASN A 10 5.68 -14.27 12.97
CA ASN A 10 6.82 -14.75 12.19
C ASN A 10 6.39 -15.84 11.18
N THR A 11 5.48 -16.72 11.59
CA THR A 11 4.93 -17.77 10.72
C THR A 11 4.15 -17.15 9.56
N ILE A 12 3.29 -16.17 9.82
CA ILE A 12 2.55 -15.42 8.79
C ILE A 12 3.55 -14.75 7.84
N LYS A 13 4.58 -14.10 8.37
CA LYS A 13 5.58 -13.41 7.56
C LYS A 13 6.28 -14.34 6.57
N GLU A 14 6.68 -15.53 6.97
CA GLU A 14 7.30 -16.50 6.05
C GLU A 14 6.27 -17.10 5.08
N THR A 15 5.04 -17.37 5.55
CA THR A 15 3.97 -17.93 4.70
C THR A 15 3.56 -16.99 3.57
N TYR A 16 3.51 -15.68 3.83
CA TYR A 16 3.07 -14.64 2.90
C TYR A 16 4.21 -13.81 2.29
N LYS A 17 5.47 -14.27 2.45
CA LYS A 17 6.69 -13.53 2.06
C LYS A 17 6.68 -13.06 0.60
N ASP A 18 6.13 -13.92 -0.26
CA ASP A 18 5.95 -13.65 -1.69
C ASP A 18 4.47 -13.80 -2.08
N PRO A 19 3.66 -12.73 -1.94
CA PRO A 19 2.25 -12.77 -2.32
C PRO A 19 2.05 -12.90 -3.84
N LEU A 20 3.13 -12.74 -4.62
CA LEU A 20 3.10 -12.89 -6.08
C LEU A 20 3.54 -14.28 -6.53
N LYS A 21 3.96 -15.14 -5.60
CA LYS A 21 4.30 -16.55 -5.88
C LYS A 21 3.03 -17.38 -6.02
N GLY A 22 2.35 -17.21 -7.15
CA GLY A 22 1.21 -18.03 -7.54
C GLY A 22 1.63 -19.37 -8.15
N HIS A 23 0.68 -20.30 -8.23
CA HIS A 23 0.80 -21.52 -9.04
C HIS A 23 0.58 -21.26 -10.55
N THR A 24 0.33 -20.01 -10.93
CA THR A 24 -0.01 -19.60 -12.29
C THR A 24 1.22 -19.15 -13.08
N LYS A 25 1.16 -19.25 -14.41
CA LYS A 25 2.25 -18.80 -15.31
C LYS A 25 2.55 -17.31 -15.13
N HIS A 26 1.52 -16.49 -14.96
CA HIS A 26 1.64 -15.05 -14.76
C HIS A 26 0.93 -14.59 -13.49
N THR A 27 1.39 -13.46 -12.94
CA THR A 27 0.70 -12.75 -11.87
C THR A 27 0.56 -11.29 -12.23
N ILE A 28 -0.64 -10.74 -12.05
CA ILE A 28 -0.95 -9.33 -12.31
C ILE A 28 -1.18 -8.63 -10.97
N THR A 29 -0.40 -7.61 -10.66
CA THR A 29 -0.78 -6.66 -9.61
C THR A 29 -1.60 -5.54 -10.22
N LEU A 30 -2.89 -5.49 -9.93
CA LEU A 30 -3.83 -4.49 -10.44
C LEU A 30 -4.09 -3.41 -9.37
N CYS A 31 -4.03 -2.14 -9.76
CA CYS A 31 -4.32 -1.04 -8.83
C CYS A 31 -5.82 -0.98 -8.48
N GLY A 32 -6.14 -1.25 -7.21
CA GLY A 32 -7.48 -1.18 -6.65
C GLY A 32 -7.80 0.12 -5.90
N GLY A 33 -6.93 1.13 -5.99
CA GLY A 33 -7.15 2.47 -5.42
C GLY A 33 -8.31 3.22 -6.09
N SER A 34 -8.87 4.23 -5.40
CA SER A 34 -10.12 4.87 -5.81
C SER A 34 -10.05 5.46 -7.22
N GLY A 35 -8.91 6.04 -7.59
CA GLY A 35 -8.70 6.61 -8.93
C GLY A 35 -8.72 5.58 -10.06
N CYS A 36 -8.17 4.38 -9.83
CA CYS A 36 -8.20 3.30 -10.82
C CYS A 36 -9.55 2.59 -10.83
N ARG A 37 -10.24 2.47 -9.69
CA ARG A 37 -11.63 1.97 -9.63
C ARG A 37 -12.57 2.86 -10.42
N ALA A 38 -12.48 4.18 -10.24
CA ALA A 38 -13.28 5.16 -10.98
C ALA A 38 -13.06 5.08 -12.50
N LYS A 39 -11.87 4.65 -12.94
CA LYS A 39 -11.53 4.43 -14.34
C LYS A 39 -11.79 3.00 -14.85
N GLY A 40 -12.47 2.15 -14.08
CA GLY A 40 -12.93 0.83 -14.54
C GLY A 40 -11.97 -0.34 -14.31
N SER A 41 -10.94 -0.21 -13.46
CA SER A 41 -9.98 -1.31 -13.19
C SER A 41 -10.64 -2.64 -12.82
N LEU A 42 -11.71 -2.65 -12.03
CA LEU A 42 -12.41 -3.89 -11.63
C LEU A 42 -13.09 -4.59 -12.80
N LYS A 43 -13.65 -3.83 -13.75
CA LYS A 43 -14.25 -4.42 -14.94
C LYS A 43 -13.18 -5.04 -15.85
N VAL A 44 -12.00 -4.40 -15.93
CA VAL A 44 -10.86 -4.99 -16.64
C VAL A 44 -10.38 -6.27 -15.97
N LYS A 45 -10.35 -6.32 -14.63
CA LYS A 45 -10.05 -7.55 -13.88
C LYS A 45 -10.96 -8.70 -14.32
N GLU A 46 -12.27 -8.46 -14.27
CA GLU A 46 -13.29 -9.46 -14.65
C GLU A 46 -13.13 -9.90 -16.11
N ALA A 47 -12.84 -8.96 -17.03
CA ALA A 47 -12.61 -9.26 -18.44
C ALA A 47 -11.35 -10.13 -18.66
N ILE A 48 -10.23 -9.81 -18.00
CA ILE A 48 -9.00 -10.61 -18.08
C ILE A 48 -9.22 -12.00 -17.50
N GLU A 49 -9.85 -12.12 -16.33
CA GLU A 49 -10.14 -13.43 -15.71
C GLU A 49 -11.05 -14.30 -16.58
N THR A 50 -12.11 -13.71 -17.13
CA THR A 50 -13.05 -14.41 -18.01
C THR A 50 -12.34 -14.93 -19.25
N GLN A 51 -11.51 -14.10 -19.88
CA GLN A 51 -10.80 -14.51 -21.08
C GLN A 51 -9.68 -15.51 -20.78
N ALA A 52 -8.89 -15.31 -19.72
CA ALA A 52 -7.83 -16.22 -19.33
C ALA A 52 -8.37 -17.63 -19.02
N LYS A 53 -9.54 -17.72 -18.37
CA LYS A 53 -10.19 -19.00 -18.09
C LYS A 53 -10.52 -19.81 -19.35
N THR A 54 -10.77 -19.15 -20.48
CA THR A 54 -10.97 -19.86 -21.78
C THR A 54 -9.69 -20.46 -22.35
N LYS A 55 -8.52 -20.06 -21.85
CA LYS A 55 -7.19 -20.46 -22.33
C LYS A 55 -6.48 -21.42 -21.38
N GLY A 56 -6.86 -21.45 -20.10
CA GLY A 56 -6.38 -22.38 -19.08
C GLY A 56 -6.51 -21.80 -17.68
N ASP A 57 -6.86 -22.64 -16.70
CA ASP A 57 -7.07 -22.22 -15.30
C ASP A 57 -5.78 -21.73 -14.63
N ASP A 58 -4.61 -22.17 -15.12
CA ASP A 58 -3.30 -21.88 -14.53
C ASP A 58 -2.59 -20.69 -15.20
N LEU A 59 -3.27 -19.96 -16.10
CA LEU A 59 -2.62 -18.93 -16.91
C LEU A 59 -2.24 -17.70 -16.08
N VAL A 60 -3.16 -17.19 -15.27
CA VAL A 60 -2.97 -15.90 -14.57
C VAL A 60 -3.71 -15.83 -13.24
N SER A 61 -3.03 -15.24 -12.25
CA SER A 61 -3.63 -14.78 -11.01
C SER A 61 -3.62 -13.24 -10.98
N ILE A 62 -4.74 -12.62 -10.60
CA ILE A 62 -4.83 -11.16 -10.47
C ILE A 62 -4.90 -10.78 -8.99
N HIS A 63 -3.83 -10.18 -8.50
CA HIS A 63 -3.73 -9.61 -7.17
C HIS A 63 -4.20 -8.16 -7.15
N LEU A 64 -5.26 -7.88 -6.38
CA LEU A 64 -5.79 -6.52 -6.27
C LEU A 64 -5.00 -5.77 -5.19
N THR A 65 -4.18 -4.83 -5.62
CA THR A 65 -3.33 -4.03 -4.74
C THR A 65 -3.99 -2.72 -4.34
N GLY A 66 -3.37 -2.01 -3.39
CA GLY A 66 -3.75 -0.64 -3.06
C GLY A 66 -3.50 0.37 -4.18
N CYS A 67 -3.50 1.66 -3.83
CA CYS A 67 -3.21 2.72 -4.80
C CYS A 67 -1.77 2.60 -5.33
N ASN A 68 -1.57 2.70 -6.65
CA ASN A 68 -0.24 2.69 -7.28
C ASN A 68 0.35 4.11 -7.48
N GLY A 69 -0.42 5.16 -7.19
CA GLY A 69 0.03 6.55 -7.22
C GLY A 69 0.09 7.22 -8.60
N PHE A 70 0.27 6.47 -9.70
CA PHE A 70 0.32 7.04 -11.06
C PHE A 70 -1.08 7.30 -11.66
N CYS A 71 -1.95 7.94 -10.89
CA CYS A 71 -3.38 8.10 -11.20
C CYS A 71 -3.66 8.82 -12.53
N ALA A 72 -2.76 9.73 -12.94
CA ALA A 72 -2.85 10.41 -14.24
C ALA A 72 -2.92 9.42 -15.41
N GLN A 73 -2.15 8.34 -15.33
CA GLN A 73 -2.09 7.27 -16.32
C GLN A 73 -2.97 6.06 -15.96
N GLY A 74 -3.77 6.15 -14.90
CA GLY A 74 -4.66 5.07 -14.49
C GLY A 74 -5.71 4.69 -15.56
N PRO A 75 -6.25 3.46 -15.56
CA PRO A 75 -5.88 2.34 -14.69
C PRO A 75 -4.44 1.87 -14.87
N VAL A 76 -3.83 1.31 -13.83
CA VAL A 76 -2.43 0.83 -13.85
C VAL A 76 -2.36 -0.60 -13.33
N MET A 77 -1.56 -1.44 -13.97
CA MET A 77 -1.23 -2.77 -13.49
C MET A 77 0.21 -3.13 -13.83
N ARG A 78 0.77 -4.12 -13.14
CA ARG A 78 2.05 -4.74 -13.48
C ARG A 78 1.83 -6.22 -13.73
N VAL A 79 2.51 -6.77 -14.73
CA VAL A 79 2.46 -8.20 -15.06
C VAL A 79 3.82 -8.82 -14.80
N TYR A 80 3.81 -9.96 -14.11
CA TYR A 80 4.98 -10.76 -13.78
C TYR A 80 4.91 -12.11 -14.53
N PRO A 81 6.07 -12.70 -14.88
CA PRO A 81 7.43 -12.20 -14.68
C PRO A 81 7.75 -10.96 -15.55
N GLY A 82 8.79 -10.21 -15.19
CA GLY A 82 9.27 -9.03 -15.94
C GLY A 82 8.80 -7.66 -15.43
N GLY A 83 7.79 -7.61 -14.55
CA GLY A 83 7.36 -6.35 -13.92
C GLY A 83 6.87 -5.30 -14.93
N ILE A 84 6.24 -5.76 -16.02
CA ILE A 84 5.83 -4.91 -17.14
C ILE A 84 4.65 -4.05 -16.73
N LEU A 85 4.79 -2.73 -16.87
CA LEU A 85 3.78 -1.75 -16.54
C LEU A 85 2.82 -1.51 -17.71
N TYR A 86 1.53 -1.72 -17.46
CA TYR A 86 0.48 -1.26 -18.35
C TYR A 86 -0.30 -0.12 -17.74
N GLN A 87 -0.68 0.84 -18.58
CA GLN A 87 -1.38 2.05 -18.19
C GLN A 87 -2.49 2.40 -19.18
N GLY A 88 -3.53 3.10 -18.70
CA GLY A 88 -4.60 3.64 -19.53
C GLY A 88 -5.47 2.61 -20.26
N PHE A 89 -5.40 1.35 -19.85
CA PHE A 89 -6.13 0.24 -20.48
C PHE A 89 -7.63 0.27 -20.14
N LYS A 90 -8.43 -0.31 -21.03
CA LYS A 90 -9.89 -0.46 -20.90
C LYS A 90 -10.30 -1.93 -20.99
N GLU A 91 -11.58 -2.20 -20.78
CA GLU A 91 -12.15 -3.56 -20.87
C GLU A 91 -11.86 -4.21 -22.23
N GLN A 92 -11.89 -3.43 -23.32
CA GLN A 92 -11.61 -3.91 -24.68
C GLN A 92 -10.16 -4.35 -24.89
N ASP A 93 -9.24 -3.91 -24.03
CA ASP A 93 -7.82 -4.26 -24.14
C ASP A 93 -7.50 -5.60 -23.46
N ALA A 94 -8.43 -6.17 -22.69
CA ALA A 94 -8.23 -7.45 -21.99
C ALA A 94 -7.81 -8.56 -22.95
N ALA A 95 -8.38 -8.57 -24.16
CA ALA A 95 -8.02 -9.56 -25.16
C ALA A 95 -6.59 -9.49 -25.64
N ALA A 96 -6.10 -8.29 -25.94
CA ALA A 96 -4.71 -8.09 -26.31
C ALA A 96 -3.77 -8.50 -25.16
N ILE A 97 -4.12 -8.17 -23.91
CA ILE A 97 -3.31 -8.54 -22.75
C ILE A 97 -3.22 -10.06 -22.61
N VAL A 98 -4.33 -10.79 -22.71
CA VAL A 98 -4.32 -12.26 -22.58
C VAL A 98 -3.64 -12.91 -23.79
N ASP A 99 -4.05 -12.55 -25.00
CA ASP A 99 -3.65 -13.27 -26.21
C ASP A 99 -2.21 -12.94 -26.65
N GLU A 100 -1.77 -11.69 -26.51
CA GLU A 100 -0.40 -11.29 -26.86
C GLU A 100 0.56 -11.51 -25.69
N HIS A 101 0.24 -11.00 -24.51
CA HIS A 101 1.21 -11.02 -23.41
C HIS A 101 1.20 -12.33 -22.64
N LEU A 102 0.05 -12.76 -22.11
CA LEU A 102 0.03 -13.93 -21.22
C LEU A 102 0.27 -15.25 -21.99
N LEU A 103 -0.19 -15.35 -23.24
CA LEU A 103 0.02 -16.55 -24.06
C LEU A 103 1.34 -16.55 -24.83
N GLN A 104 1.72 -15.42 -25.44
CA GLN A 104 2.88 -15.36 -26.35
C GLN A 104 4.10 -14.66 -25.73
N ASP A 105 4.01 -14.24 -24.46
CA ASP A 105 5.07 -13.49 -23.75
C ASP A 105 5.47 -12.19 -24.49
N LYS A 106 4.54 -11.63 -25.29
CA LYS A 106 4.75 -10.40 -26.06
C LYS A 106 4.02 -9.21 -25.43
N PRO A 107 4.73 -8.18 -24.94
CA PRO A 107 4.08 -7.02 -24.34
C PRO A 107 3.19 -6.24 -25.33
N VAL A 108 2.05 -5.76 -24.85
CA VAL A 108 1.10 -4.97 -25.65
C VAL A 108 1.63 -3.53 -25.76
N GLU A 109 2.41 -3.24 -26.81
CA GLU A 109 3.16 -1.97 -26.95
C GLU A 109 2.32 -0.71 -26.78
N LYS A 110 1.07 -0.70 -27.29
CA LYS A 110 0.17 0.46 -27.21
C LYS A 110 -0.23 0.84 -25.76
N LEU A 111 -0.09 -0.09 -24.81
CA LEU A 111 -0.45 0.07 -23.40
C LEU A 111 0.76 0.36 -22.49
N LEU A 112 1.97 0.33 -23.04
CA LEU A 112 3.20 0.60 -22.30
C LEU A 112 3.36 2.09 -22.01
N CYS A 113 4.21 2.40 -21.03
CA CYS A 113 4.52 3.80 -20.71
C CYS A 113 5.28 4.44 -21.87
N LYS A 114 4.90 5.65 -22.30
CA LYS A 114 5.65 6.39 -23.31
C LYS A 114 6.88 7.04 -22.69
N ASP A 115 8.01 6.98 -23.38
CA ASP A 115 9.20 7.73 -22.97
C ASP A 115 9.05 9.19 -23.41
N ASN A 116 8.78 10.07 -22.44
CA ASN A 116 8.67 11.50 -22.68
C ASN A 116 10.00 12.16 -23.10
N LYS A 117 11.13 11.45 -23.01
CA LYS A 117 12.43 11.93 -23.51
C LYS A 117 12.61 11.71 -25.01
N ASP A 118 11.81 10.83 -25.63
CA ASP A 118 11.88 10.62 -27.07
C ASP A 118 11.23 11.81 -27.80
N PRO A 119 12.00 12.61 -28.56
CA PRO A 119 11.46 13.74 -29.31
C PRO A 119 10.40 13.31 -30.33
N LYS A 120 10.40 12.04 -30.76
CA LYS A 120 9.45 11.47 -31.72
C LYS A 120 8.24 10.83 -31.05
N GLY A 121 8.25 10.67 -29.72
CA GLY A 121 7.14 10.11 -28.93
C GLY A 121 6.76 8.66 -29.26
N LYS A 122 7.69 7.88 -29.85
CA LYS A 122 7.47 6.48 -30.25
C LYS A 122 8.06 5.48 -29.27
N ALA A 123 9.12 5.83 -28.55
CA ALA A 123 9.76 4.94 -27.60
C ALA A 123 8.84 4.65 -26.40
N THR A 124 8.85 3.39 -25.95
CA THR A 124 8.09 2.92 -24.80
C THR A 124 9.01 2.33 -23.74
N ILE A 125 8.56 2.38 -22.48
CA ILE A 125 9.23 1.82 -21.31
C ILE A 125 8.34 0.71 -20.78
N ALA A 126 8.83 -0.53 -20.87
CA ALA A 126 8.08 -1.71 -20.43
C ALA A 126 8.18 -1.93 -18.92
N SER A 127 9.40 -1.92 -18.37
CA SER A 127 9.63 -2.17 -16.94
C SER A 127 9.10 -1.04 -16.08
N ALA A 128 8.29 -1.36 -15.06
CA ALA A 128 7.80 -0.39 -14.09
C ALA A 128 8.95 0.33 -13.35
N ASP A 129 10.08 -0.34 -13.15
CA ASP A 129 11.22 0.18 -12.41
C ASP A 129 12.04 1.20 -13.22
N ASP A 130 11.89 1.18 -14.55
CA ASP A 130 12.55 2.14 -15.44
C ASP A 130 11.70 3.38 -15.73
N VAL A 131 10.40 3.32 -15.45
CA VAL A 131 9.50 4.47 -15.64
C VAL A 131 9.93 5.59 -14.68
N PRO A 132 10.26 6.80 -15.17
CA PRO A 132 10.79 7.89 -14.36
C PRO A 132 9.92 8.26 -13.15
N PHE A 133 8.59 8.11 -13.29
CA PHE A 133 7.66 8.31 -12.18
C PHE A 133 8.02 7.45 -10.98
N TYR A 134 8.34 6.17 -11.15
CA TYR A 134 8.68 5.27 -10.03
C TYR A 134 10.18 5.34 -9.70
N LYS A 135 11.04 5.29 -10.73
CA LYS A 135 12.50 5.20 -10.60
C LYS A 135 13.12 6.29 -9.70
N LEU A 136 12.55 7.49 -9.74
CA LEU A 136 13.08 8.66 -9.03
C LEU A 136 12.48 8.86 -7.63
N GLN A 137 11.65 7.93 -7.14
CA GLN A 137 11.01 8.04 -5.83
C GLN A 137 11.76 7.23 -4.75
N SER A 138 11.89 7.82 -3.56
CA SER A 138 12.27 7.08 -2.34
C SER A 138 11.02 6.80 -1.49
N GLN A 139 10.44 5.62 -1.67
CA GLN A 139 9.18 5.26 -1.01
C GLN A 139 9.43 4.68 0.38
N ARG A 140 9.50 5.55 1.41
CA ARG A 140 9.62 5.12 2.81
C ARG A 140 8.27 4.77 3.44
N VAL A 141 7.35 5.74 3.46
CA VAL A 141 5.99 5.55 4.02
C VAL A 141 5.12 4.70 3.09
N LEU A 142 5.35 4.79 1.79
CA LEU A 142 4.57 4.09 0.75
C LEU A 142 5.34 2.91 0.16
N ARG A 143 6.20 2.27 0.96
CA ARG A 143 7.05 1.14 0.53
C ARG A 143 6.27 -0.07 -0.02
N ASN A 144 5.03 -0.27 0.47
CA ASN A 144 4.16 -1.37 0.07
C ASN A 144 3.25 -1.04 -1.12
N ARG A 145 3.43 0.15 -1.72
CA ARG A 145 2.59 0.66 -2.80
C ARG A 145 2.60 -0.24 -4.02
N GLY A 146 1.42 -0.73 -4.40
CA GLY A 146 1.26 -1.57 -5.58
C GLY A 146 1.76 -3.00 -5.41
N PHE A 147 2.03 -3.43 -4.18
CA PHE A 147 2.52 -4.78 -3.89
C PHE A 147 1.60 -5.57 -2.95
N ILE A 148 0.92 -4.90 -2.01
CA ILE A 148 0.02 -5.57 -1.06
C ILE A 148 -1.44 -5.29 -1.37
N ASP A 149 -2.30 -6.23 -1.00
CA ASP A 149 -3.72 -5.98 -0.78
C ASP A 149 -3.90 -5.24 0.56
N PRO A 150 -4.35 -3.97 0.57
CA PRO A 150 -4.61 -3.20 1.79
C PRO A 150 -5.68 -3.81 2.69
N ASP A 151 -6.51 -4.72 2.15
CA ASP A 151 -7.52 -5.45 2.89
C ASP A 151 -7.00 -6.87 3.30
N ASN A 152 -5.71 -7.16 3.20
CA ASN A 152 -5.09 -8.38 3.71
C ASN A 152 -4.00 -8.07 4.75
N ILE A 153 -4.31 -8.29 6.03
CA ILE A 153 -3.37 -8.03 7.14
C ILE A 153 -2.11 -8.91 7.05
N ASN A 154 -2.22 -10.11 6.50
CA ASN A 154 -1.10 -11.05 6.42
C ASN A 154 -0.02 -10.55 5.46
N GLU A 155 -0.40 -9.88 4.38
CA GLU A 155 0.56 -9.25 3.46
C GLU A 155 1.25 -8.04 4.08
N TYR A 156 0.55 -7.28 4.93
CA TYR A 156 1.18 -6.23 5.72
C TYR A 156 2.25 -6.81 6.66
N ILE A 157 1.90 -7.87 7.40
CA ILE A 157 2.82 -8.58 8.32
C ILE A 157 4.03 -9.14 7.55
N ALA A 158 3.81 -9.72 6.37
CA ALA A 158 4.88 -10.24 5.51
C ALA A 158 5.87 -9.17 5.03
N LYS A 159 5.45 -7.90 4.96
CA LYS A 159 6.30 -6.74 4.66
C LYS A 159 6.73 -5.98 5.93
N ASP A 160 7.02 -6.73 6.98
CA ASP A 160 7.49 -6.27 8.31
C ASP A 160 6.47 -5.44 9.10
N GLY A 161 5.19 -5.50 8.71
CA GLY A 161 4.11 -4.87 9.44
C GLY A 161 4.01 -5.38 10.88
N TYR A 162 3.77 -4.46 11.81
CA TYR A 162 3.74 -4.68 13.26
C TYR A 162 5.07 -5.08 13.91
N MET A 163 6.15 -5.31 13.16
CA MET A 163 7.44 -5.68 13.74
C MET A 163 8.04 -4.51 14.54
N ALA A 164 7.82 -3.27 14.11
CA ALA A 164 8.25 -2.10 14.87
C ALA A 164 7.43 -1.96 16.16
N LEU A 165 6.14 -2.29 16.12
CA LEU A 165 5.32 -2.36 17.33
C LEU A 165 5.80 -3.46 18.27
N VAL A 166 6.08 -4.68 17.79
CA VAL A 166 6.63 -5.78 18.61
C VAL A 166 7.91 -5.34 19.33
N LYS A 167 8.84 -4.72 18.59
CA LYS A 167 10.07 -4.15 19.17
C LYS A 167 9.75 -3.09 20.21
N ALA A 168 8.88 -2.13 19.88
CA ALA A 168 8.50 -1.06 20.79
C ALA A 168 7.89 -1.63 22.08
N VAL A 169 7.08 -2.70 22.01
CA VAL A 169 6.39 -3.24 23.18
C VAL A 169 7.22 -4.19 24.04
N THR A 170 8.11 -4.97 23.43
CA THR A 170 8.86 -6.03 24.12
C THR A 170 10.31 -5.66 24.44
N GLN A 171 10.90 -4.72 23.71
CA GLN A 171 12.34 -4.43 23.79
C GLN A 171 12.66 -2.97 24.11
N MET A 172 11.65 -2.09 24.18
CA MET A 172 11.86 -0.66 24.40
C MET A 172 10.96 -0.13 25.51
N THR A 173 11.52 0.73 26.34
CA THR A 173 10.78 1.63 27.23
C THR A 173 10.09 2.75 26.43
N PRO A 174 9.02 3.37 26.95
CA PRO A 174 8.43 4.55 26.32
C PRO A 174 9.44 5.67 26.02
N GLN A 175 10.41 5.88 26.93
CA GLN A 175 11.47 6.86 26.80
C GLN A 175 12.41 6.54 25.62
N GLU A 176 12.77 5.27 25.40
CA GLU A 176 13.57 4.87 24.25
C GLU A 176 12.81 5.09 22.93
N VAL A 177 11.50 4.85 22.90
CA VAL A 177 10.67 5.16 21.72
C VAL A 177 10.67 6.67 21.44
N LEU A 178 10.51 7.51 22.48
CA LEU A 178 10.59 8.97 22.36
C LEU A 178 11.94 9.44 21.82
N SER A 179 13.05 8.89 22.35
CA SER A 179 14.40 9.23 21.91
C SER A 179 14.60 8.85 20.43
N THR A 180 14.17 7.65 20.02
CA THR A 180 14.27 7.19 18.63
C THR A 180 13.55 8.14 17.66
N VAL A 181 12.34 8.58 18.01
CA VAL A 181 11.57 9.52 17.17
C VAL A 181 12.20 10.91 17.14
N ARG A 182 12.74 11.38 18.27
CA ARG A 182 13.47 12.65 18.35
C ARG A 182 14.72 12.62 17.47
N ASP A 183 15.54 11.57 17.59
CA ASP A 183 16.82 11.43 16.91
C ASP A 183 16.66 11.24 15.39
N SER A 184 15.51 10.70 14.96
CA SER A 184 15.16 10.60 13.53
C SER A 184 15.00 11.96 12.83
N GLY A 185 14.86 13.06 13.58
CA GLY A 185 14.59 14.39 13.03
C GLY A 185 13.21 14.52 12.36
N LEU A 186 12.27 13.60 12.65
CA LEU A 186 10.94 13.62 12.05
C LEU A 186 10.20 14.92 12.38
N LYS A 187 9.69 15.56 11.34
CA LYS A 187 8.85 16.77 11.42
C LYS A 187 7.40 16.45 11.07
N GLY A 188 6.47 17.23 11.63
CA GLY A 188 5.04 17.13 11.33
C GLY A 188 4.76 17.32 9.84
N ARG A 189 4.14 16.32 9.22
CA ARG A 189 3.83 16.29 7.77
C ARG A 189 2.49 16.95 7.40
N GLY A 190 1.84 17.63 8.34
CA GLY A 190 0.60 18.38 8.12
C GLY A 190 0.80 19.83 7.63
N GLY A 191 2.05 20.24 7.33
CA GLY A 191 2.39 21.58 6.84
C GLY A 191 3.28 22.38 7.79
N GLY A 192 2.93 22.43 9.08
CA GLY A 192 3.64 23.27 10.06
C GLY A 192 5.06 22.82 10.45
N GLY A 193 5.48 21.60 10.09
CA GLY A 193 6.88 21.18 10.23
C GLY A 193 7.42 21.09 11.66
N PHE A 194 6.58 21.16 12.70
CA PHE A 194 7.01 21.08 14.09
C PHE A 194 7.69 19.72 14.39
N PRO A 195 8.80 19.68 15.15
CA PRO A 195 9.49 18.42 15.45
C PRO A 195 8.60 17.43 16.19
N THR A 196 8.39 16.24 15.61
CA THR A 196 7.46 15.23 16.13
C THR A 196 7.93 14.69 17.48
N GLY A 197 9.23 14.42 17.63
CA GLY A 197 9.80 13.93 18.90
C GLY A 197 9.63 14.92 20.05
N LEU A 198 9.82 16.22 19.80
CA LEU A 198 9.57 17.27 20.80
C LEU A 198 8.10 17.33 21.19
N LYS A 199 7.19 17.26 20.21
CA LYS A 199 5.75 17.24 20.47
C LYS A 199 5.35 16.06 21.36
N TRP A 200 5.91 14.87 21.09
CA TRP A 200 5.63 13.68 21.89
C TRP A 200 6.22 13.79 23.29
N ALA A 201 7.42 14.35 23.45
CA ALA A 201 8.03 14.57 24.76
C ALA A 201 7.19 15.50 25.66
N ILE A 202 6.67 16.60 25.11
CA ILE A 202 5.77 17.52 25.84
C ILE A 202 4.50 16.79 26.31
N ALA A 203 3.90 15.97 25.43
CA ALA A 203 2.73 15.18 25.79
C ALA A 203 3.06 14.13 26.86
N ALA A 204 4.22 13.48 26.76
CA ALA A 204 4.67 12.46 27.71
C ALA A 204 4.92 13.04 29.10
N SER A 205 5.48 14.26 29.20
CA SER A 205 5.82 14.92 30.48
C SER A 205 4.62 15.53 31.23
N THR A 206 3.41 15.42 30.69
CA THR A 206 2.21 15.95 31.35
C THR A 206 1.63 14.90 32.30
N ASP A 207 1.73 15.13 33.61
CA ASP A 207 1.24 14.21 34.65
C ASP A 207 -0.27 14.36 34.92
N GLY A 208 -0.90 13.29 35.42
CA GLY A 208 -2.31 13.29 35.87
C GLY A 208 -3.38 13.43 34.77
N ALA A 209 -3.00 13.81 33.55
CA ALA A 209 -3.92 13.99 32.43
C ALA A 209 -4.15 12.68 31.67
N LYS A 210 -5.41 12.45 31.27
CA LYS A 210 -5.73 11.42 30.27
C LYS A 210 -5.18 11.85 28.91
N LYS A 211 -4.33 11.02 28.31
CA LYS A 211 -3.65 11.32 27.03
C LYS A 211 -4.32 10.61 25.86
N PHE A 212 -4.23 11.23 24.70
CA PHE A 212 -4.85 10.76 23.46
C PHE A 212 -3.88 10.85 22.28
N VAL A 213 -4.03 9.94 21.31
CA VAL A 213 -3.40 10.03 20.00
C VAL A 213 -4.45 10.34 18.94
N ILE A 214 -4.33 11.50 18.29
CA ILE A 214 -5.27 11.90 17.22
C ILE A 214 -4.51 11.90 15.89
N CYS A 215 -4.96 11.06 14.95
CA CYS A 215 -4.50 11.08 13.57
C CYS A 215 -5.43 11.99 12.75
N ASN A 216 -4.90 13.07 12.21
CA ASN A 216 -5.59 13.89 11.21
C ASN A 216 -5.35 13.30 9.82
N ALA A 217 -6.31 12.52 9.31
CA ALA A 217 -6.22 11.87 8.01
C ALA A 217 -6.63 12.82 6.88
N GLY A 218 -5.72 13.74 6.52
CA GLY A 218 -5.87 14.65 5.39
C GLY A 218 -5.61 14.00 4.01
N PRO A 219 -5.59 14.80 2.93
CA PRO A 219 -5.46 14.30 1.55
C PRO A 219 -4.22 13.42 1.30
N ILE A 220 -3.09 13.72 1.93
CA ILE A 220 -1.87 12.89 1.81
C ILE A 220 -2.06 11.54 2.50
N SER A 221 -2.68 11.54 3.69
CA SER A 221 -2.98 10.32 4.44
C SER A 221 -3.94 9.40 3.72
N ARG A 222 -4.80 9.92 2.83
CA ARG A 222 -5.67 9.11 1.96
C ARG A 222 -4.88 8.08 1.16
N SER A 223 -3.74 8.49 0.59
CA SER A 223 -2.88 7.56 -0.16
C SER A 223 -2.35 6.42 0.71
N ILE A 224 -2.09 6.68 1.99
CA ILE A 224 -1.68 5.67 2.97
C ILE A 224 -2.86 4.75 3.29
N VAL A 225 -4.05 5.28 3.58
CA VAL A 225 -5.24 4.46 3.86
C VAL A 225 -5.59 3.55 2.68
N GLU A 226 -5.49 4.05 1.44
CA GLU A 226 -5.78 3.26 0.25
C GLU A 226 -4.70 2.21 -0.07
N THR A 227 -3.49 2.38 0.44
CA THR A 227 -2.34 1.53 0.10
C THR A 227 -2.00 0.54 1.21
N ASP A 228 -1.96 1.03 2.44
CA ASP A 228 -1.44 0.34 3.61
C ASP A 228 -2.04 0.96 4.89
N PRO A 229 -3.32 0.67 5.21
CA PRO A 229 -4.01 1.30 6.33
C PRO A 229 -3.49 0.82 7.70
N HIS A 230 -2.92 -0.38 7.77
CA HIS A 230 -2.35 -0.93 9.00
C HIS A 230 -1.13 -0.14 9.48
N LEU A 231 -0.38 0.49 8.56
CA LEU A 231 0.71 1.42 8.89
C LEU A 231 0.27 2.59 9.79
N ILE A 232 -0.95 3.10 9.60
CA ILE A 232 -1.50 4.18 10.44
C ILE A 232 -1.78 3.65 11.84
N VAL A 233 -2.40 2.47 11.94
CA VAL A 233 -2.73 1.85 13.22
C VAL A 233 -1.46 1.56 14.01
N GLU A 234 -0.47 0.92 13.38
CA GLU A 234 0.82 0.62 14.00
C GLU A 234 1.50 1.89 14.53
N GLY A 235 1.59 2.93 13.70
CA GLY A 235 2.19 4.20 14.10
C GLY A 235 1.47 4.88 15.26
N MET A 236 0.12 4.82 15.28
CA MET A 236 -0.68 5.36 16.37
C MET A 236 -0.48 4.61 17.69
N VAL A 237 -0.37 3.27 17.64
CA VAL A 237 -0.14 2.47 18.85
C VAL A 237 1.27 2.71 19.40
N ILE A 238 2.29 2.81 18.53
CA ILE A 238 3.65 3.17 18.95
C ILE A 238 3.66 4.56 19.60
N ALA A 239 2.97 5.54 19.00
CA ALA A 239 2.81 6.87 19.57
C ALA A 239 2.13 6.83 20.95
N ALA A 240 1.06 6.03 21.06
CA ALA A 240 0.30 5.89 22.30
C ALA A 240 1.16 5.32 23.42
N ARG A 241 1.97 4.29 23.12
CA ARG A 241 2.96 3.75 24.06
C ARG A 241 3.96 4.82 24.50
N ALA A 242 4.52 5.58 23.56
CA ALA A 242 5.56 6.56 23.84
C ALA A 242 5.09 7.67 24.79
N ILE A 243 3.83 8.12 24.64
CA ILE A 243 3.30 9.22 25.46
C ILE A 243 2.48 8.75 26.67
N GLY A 244 2.16 7.46 26.78
CA GLY A 244 1.28 6.91 27.81
C GLY A 244 -0.21 7.17 27.55
N ALA A 245 -0.64 7.21 26.29
CA ALA A 245 -2.05 7.30 25.92
C ALA A 245 -2.70 5.91 25.84
N THR A 246 -3.97 5.82 26.23
CA THR A 246 -4.77 4.58 26.15
C THR A 246 -5.91 4.68 25.15
N GLN A 247 -6.10 5.85 24.54
CA GLN A 247 -7.16 6.10 23.57
C GLN A 247 -6.61 6.86 22.36
N GLY A 248 -7.15 6.55 21.17
CA GLY A 248 -6.79 7.24 19.95
C GLY A 248 -7.94 7.33 18.97
N TYR A 249 -7.90 8.34 18.11
CA TYR A 249 -8.93 8.67 17.14
C TYR A 249 -8.31 8.95 15.78
N VAL A 250 -8.92 8.43 14.72
CA VAL A 250 -8.61 8.82 13.35
C VAL A 250 -9.72 9.76 12.88
N TYR A 251 -9.36 11.02 12.64
CA TYR A 251 -10.26 12.02 12.10
C TYR A 251 -10.14 12.05 10.57
N VAL A 252 -11.25 11.82 9.88
CA VAL A 252 -11.36 11.91 8.41
C VAL A 252 -12.34 13.03 8.10
N ARG A 253 -11.97 13.97 7.21
CA ARG A 253 -12.84 15.09 6.80
C ARG A 253 -13.92 14.60 5.83
N GLU A 254 -15.18 14.98 6.03
CA GLU A 254 -16.31 14.73 5.12
C GLU A 254 -16.44 15.82 4.02
N PRO A 255 -17.13 15.57 2.87
CA PRO A 255 -18.19 14.56 2.66
C PRO A 255 -17.83 13.27 1.90
N ASP A 256 -16.89 13.28 0.95
CA ASP A 256 -16.72 12.14 0.01
C ASP A 256 -15.65 11.11 0.42
N ASN A 257 -15.71 10.59 1.65
CA ASN A 257 -14.70 9.67 2.19
C ASN A 257 -15.25 8.36 2.78
N LEU A 258 -16.47 7.93 2.44
CA LEU A 258 -17.07 6.67 2.93
C LEU A 258 -16.17 5.44 2.68
N PHE A 259 -15.53 5.36 1.51
CA PHE A 259 -14.59 4.29 1.20
C PHE A 259 -13.41 4.24 2.19
N ILE A 260 -12.82 5.40 2.50
CA ILE A 260 -11.71 5.57 3.44
C ILE A 260 -12.16 5.22 4.86
N ILE A 261 -13.33 5.70 5.28
CA ILE A 261 -13.91 5.41 6.60
C ILE A 261 -14.17 3.91 6.75
N ASN A 262 -14.77 3.26 5.76
CA ASN A 262 -15.06 1.83 5.80
C ASN A 262 -13.77 1.01 5.84
N ARG A 263 -12.76 1.36 5.03
CA ARG A 263 -11.45 0.70 5.09
C ARG A 263 -10.81 0.83 6.46
N LEU A 264 -10.82 2.02 7.06
CA LEU A 264 -10.28 2.23 8.41
C LEU A 264 -11.04 1.41 9.45
N LYS A 265 -12.37 1.35 9.39
CA LYS A 265 -13.19 0.50 10.28
C LYS A 265 -12.79 -0.98 10.17
N THR A 266 -12.66 -1.49 8.95
CA THR A 266 -12.22 -2.87 8.69
C THR A 266 -10.80 -3.11 9.20
N THR A 267 -9.90 -2.17 8.96
CA THR A 267 -8.49 -2.23 9.43
C THR A 267 -8.43 -2.32 10.95
N LEU A 268 -9.19 -1.46 11.65
CA LEU A 268 -9.27 -1.46 13.11
C LEU A 268 -9.90 -2.74 13.67
N ALA A 269 -10.89 -3.31 12.98
CA ALA A 269 -11.51 -4.57 13.40
C ALA A 269 -10.52 -5.75 13.30
N ARG A 270 -9.66 -5.76 12.26
CA ARG A 270 -8.63 -6.80 12.04
C ARG A 270 -7.39 -6.65 12.91
N ALA A 271 -7.10 -5.44 13.38
CA ALA A 271 -5.94 -5.16 14.23
C ALA A 271 -6.17 -5.46 15.73
N ARG A 272 -7.39 -5.86 16.12
CA ARG A 272 -7.78 -6.18 17.50
C ARG A 272 -7.61 -7.66 17.79
#